data_AF-E9APQ2-F1
#
_entry.id   AF-E9APQ2-F1
#
_cell.length_a   1.000
_cell.length_b   1.000
_cell.length_c   1.000
_cell.angle_alpha   90.00
_cell.angle_beta   90.00
_cell.angle_gamma   90.00
#
_symmetry.space_group_name_H-M   'P 1'
#
loop_
_entity.id
_entity.type
_entity.pdbx_description
1 polymer ?
#
loop_
_entity_poly.entity_id
_entity_poly.type
_entity_poly.pdbx_seq_one_letter_code
_entity_poly.pdbx_strand_id
1 'polypeptide(L)'
;MLLCTSPVRLQLCRTPFLLGAGGKWWKEGPPDYTRANRRRMELEQQRIESSQYLPPIEPTAEQACQLYRRLLKEGYKTLVVTDKDYYRRKVRYELEVTSRQTSSRVRGIMFEKGHWMLENQLGGII
;
A
#
# COMPACT_ATOMS: atom_id res chain seq x y z
N MET A 1 29.85 0.46 -20.86
CA MET A 1 30.20 1.56 -19.95
C MET A 1 28.89 2.03 -19.31
N LEU A 2 28.60 2.01 -18.02
CA LEU A 2 29.31 1.76 -16.77
C LEU A 2 28.32 1.01 -15.85
N LEU A 3 28.67 -0.16 -15.34
CA LEU A 3 27.91 -0.81 -14.28
C LEU A 3 28.46 -0.31 -12.94
N CYS A 4 27.67 0.46 -12.20
CA CYS A 4 27.97 0.88 -10.85
C CYS A 4 27.99 -0.34 -9.92
N THR A 5 29.16 -0.92 -9.70
CA THR A 5 29.38 -1.93 -8.65
C THR A 5 29.57 -1.22 -7.31
N SER A 6 28.50 -1.09 -6.53
CA SER A 6 28.61 -0.76 -5.11
C SER A 6 28.90 -2.05 -4.32
N PRO A 7 30.05 -2.17 -3.63
CA PRO A 7 30.25 -3.29 -2.72
C PRO A 7 29.46 -3.01 -1.44
N VAL A 8 28.25 -3.56 -1.35
CA VAL A 8 27.54 -3.70 -0.07
C VAL A 8 28.36 -4.66 0.79
N ARG A 9 29.32 -4.11 1.55
CA ARG A 9 29.96 -4.83 2.64
C ARG A 9 28.89 -5.15 3.67
N LEU A 10 28.42 -6.40 3.64
CA LEU A 10 27.72 -7.06 4.73
C LEU A 10 28.67 -7.11 5.94
N GLN A 11 28.77 -6.00 6.67
CA GLN A 11 29.17 -6.04 8.08
C GLN A 11 27.98 -6.59 8.85
N LEU A 12 27.88 -7.93 8.84
CA LEU A 12 27.13 -8.67 9.84
C LEU A 12 27.69 -8.23 11.19
N CYS A 13 26.92 -7.44 11.93
CA CYS A 13 27.14 -7.22 13.34
C CYS A 13 27.13 -8.61 14.01
N ARG A 14 28.31 -9.18 14.23
CA ARG A 14 28.50 -10.30 15.15
C ARG A 14 28.17 -9.75 16.53
N THR A 15 26.91 -9.84 16.96
CA THR A 15 26.64 -9.95 18.39
C THR A 15 27.09 -11.36 18.77
N PRO A 16 28.17 -11.54 19.54
CA PRO A 16 28.55 -12.87 19.98
C PRO A 16 27.38 -13.44 20.78
N PHE A 17 26.88 -14.59 20.32
CA PHE A 17 25.97 -15.46 21.07
C PHE A 17 26.70 -15.90 22.35
N LEU A 18 26.56 -15.13 23.42
CA LEU A 18 26.90 -15.53 24.78
C LEU A 18 25.70 -15.25 25.70
N LEU A 19 24.53 -15.75 25.32
CA LEU A 19 23.38 -15.91 26.23
C LEU A 19 23.57 -17.18 27.09
N GLY A 20 24.72 -17.31 27.76
CA GLY A 20 25.10 -18.53 28.48
C GLY A 20 25.79 -18.32 29.83
N ALA A 21 26.15 -17.09 30.19
CA ALA A 21 26.64 -16.78 31.52
C ALA A 21 25.66 -15.81 32.18
N GLY A 22 25.33 -16.03 33.46
CA GLY A 22 24.45 -15.18 34.28
C GLY A 22 25.02 -13.78 34.56
N GLY A 23 25.51 -13.11 33.52
CA GLY A 23 25.90 -11.72 33.51
C GLY A 23 24.69 -10.87 33.82
N LYS A 24 24.77 -10.17 34.93
CA LYS A 24 23.78 -9.16 35.31
C LYS A 24 23.84 -8.06 34.24
N TRP A 25 22.84 -7.98 33.37
CA TRP A 25 22.78 -7.07 32.21
C TRP A 25 23.08 -5.58 32.54
N TRP A 26 22.93 -5.16 33.80
CA TRP A 26 23.30 -3.83 34.28
C TRP A 26 24.80 -3.61 34.56
N LYS A 27 25.62 -4.66 34.49
CA LYS A 27 27.09 -4.60 34.63
C LYS A 27 27.82 -4.55 33.27
N GLU A 28 27.12 -4.76 32.17
CA GLU A 28 27.69 -4.85 30.80
C GLU A 28 27.83 -3.49 30.10
N GLY A 29 27.53 -2.39 30.80
CA GLY A 29 27.54 -1.04 30.24
C GLY A 29 26.20 -0.65 29.61
N PRO A 30 26.06 0.58 29.09
CA PRO A 30 24.84 1.01 28.42
C PRO A 30 24.59 0.16 27.15
N PRO A 31 23.33 -0.20 26.83
CA PRO A 31 23.02 -0.97 25.64
C PRO A 31 23.47 -0.26 24.36
N ASP A 32 23.93 -1.02 23.36
CA ASP A 32 24.26 -0.47 22.04
C ASP A 32 22.97 -0.14 21.27
N TYR A 33 22.65 1.16 21.18
CA TYR A 33 21.48 1.66 20.46
C TYR A 33 21.76 2.02 19.00
N THR A 34 22.95 1.75 18.46
CA THR A 34 23.33 2.14 17.08
C THR A 34 22.34 1.65 16.03
N ARG A 35 21.90 0.40 16.12
CA ARG A 35 20.86 -0.18 15.22
C ARG A 35 19.51 0.53 15.37
N ALA A 36 19.09 0.80 16.60
CA ALA A 36 17.83 1.49 16.87
C ALA A 36 17.87 2.94 16.35
N ASN A 37 18.99 3.63 16.53
CA ASN A 37 19.21 4.98 16.02
C ASN A 37 19.24 5.01 14.49
N ARG A 38 19.88 4.03 13.84
CA ARG A 38 19.82 3.87 12.37
C ARG A 38 18.39 3.67 11.88
N ARG A 39 17.62 2.81 12.55
CA ARG A 39 16.21 2.57 12.19
C ARG A 39 15.35 3.83 12.36
N ARG A 40 15.59 4.63 13.40
CA ARG A 40 14.91 5.92 13.58
C ARG A 40 15.22 6.87 12.42
N MET A 41 16.49 6.97 12.01
CA MET A 41 16.85 7.80 10.85
C MET A 41 16.18 7.34 9.56
N GLU A 42 16.12 6.02 9.30
CA GLU A 42 15.41 5.47 8.14
C GLU A 42 13.91 5.79 8.16
N LEU A 43 13.26 5.71 9.32
CA LEU A 43 11.83 6.03 9.45
C LEU A 43 11.57 7.53 9.27
N GLU A 44 12.46 8.40 9.75
CA GLU A 44 12.35 9.84 9.50
C GLU A 44 12.56 10.18 8.02
N GLN A 45 13.49 9.51 7.33
CA GLN A 45 13.63 9.63 5.88
C GLN A 45 12.35 9.23 5.16
N GLN A 46 11.77 8.07 5.50
CA GLN A 46 10.48 7.63 4.94
C GLN A 46 9.34 8.58 5.25
N ARG A 47 9.33 9.20 6.44
CA ARG A 47 8.33 10.20 6.82
C ARG A 47 8.47 11.46 5.96
N ILE A 48 9.68 11.98 5.79
CA ILE A 48 9.97 13.14 4.95
C ILE A 48 9.53 12.85 3.51
N GLU A 49 9.89 11.69 2.97
CA GLU A 49 9.45 11.26 1.64
C GLU A 49 7.91 11.18 1.56
N SER A 50 7.27 10.51 2.53
CA SER A 50 5.81 10.37 2.58
C SER A 50 5.08 11.72 2.63
N SER A 51 5.69 12.72 3.25
CA SER A 51 5.12 14.06 3.39
C SER A 51 5.13 14.87 2.09
N GLN A 52 5.97 14.48 1.12
CA GLN A 52 6.02 15.11 -0.20
C GLN A 52 4.89 14.63 -1.11
N TYR A 53 4.34 13.44 -0.85
CA TYR A 53 3.23 12.90 -1.62
C TYR A 53 1.91 13.52 -1.19
N LEU A 54 1.07 13.84 -2.17
CA LEU A 54 -0.29 14.29 -1.90
C LEU A 54 -1.11 13.13 -1.34
N PRO A 55 -1.95 13.39 -0.33
CA PRO A 55 -2.89 12.38 0.15
C PRO A 55 -3.89 12.04 -0.97
N PRO A 56 -4.48 10.83 -0.95
CA PRO A 56 -5.51 10.47 -1.92
C PRO A 56 -6.71 11.41 -1.80
N ILE A 57 -7.14 11.93 -2.95
CA ILE A 57 -8.16 12.96 -3.07
C ILE A 57 -9.49 12.31 -3.41
N GLU A 58 -10.58 12.85 -2.85
CA GLU A 58 -11.92 12.42 -3.22
C GLU A 58 -12.22 12.74 -4.70
N PRO A 59 -12.70 11.77 -5.49
CA PRO A 59 -13.01 12.00 -6.89
C PRO A 59 -14.18 12.96 -7.05
N THR A 60 -14.17 13.73 -8.15
CA THR A 60 -15.34 14.51 -8.53
C THR A 60 -16.48 13.58 -8.99
N ALA A 61 -17.72 14.08 -8.95
CA ALA A 61 -18.87 13.32 -9.44
C ALA A 61 -18.71 12.88 -10.91
N GLU A 62 -18.11 13.72 -11.74
CA GLU A 62 -17.81 13.40 -13.14
C GLU A 62 -16.81 12.24 -13.26
N GLN A 63 -15.72 12.27 -12.49
CA GLN A 63 -14.73 11.20 -12.44
C GLN A 63 -15.36 9.88 -11.97
N ALA A 64 -16.18 9.93 -10.92
CA ALA A 64 -16.88 8.75 -10.41
C ALA A 64 -17.84 8.16 -11.46
N CYS A 65 -18.59 9.00 -12.18
CA CYS A 65 -19.46 8.58 -13.28
C CYS A 65 -18.67 7.94 -14.45
N GLN A 66 -17.52 8.51 -14.80
CA GLN A 66 -16.65 7.95 -15.84
C GLN A 66 -16.10 6.58 -15.43
N LEU A 67 -15.62 6.45 -14.18
CA LEU A 67 -15.14 5.19 -13.64
C LEU A 67 -16.25 4.13 -13.62
N TYR A 68 -17.43 4.47 -13.13
CA TYR A 68 -18.61 3.59 -13.13
C TYR A 68 -18.90 3.05 -14.52
N ARG A 69 -18.97 3.94 -15.52
CA ARG A 69 -19.25 3.55 -16.91
C ARG A 69 -18.17 2.63 -17.46
N ARG A 70 -16.89 2.89 -17.17
CA ARG A 70 -15.78 2.04 -17.61
C ARG A 70 -15.84 0.66 -16.96
N LEU A 71 -16.10 0.58 -15.65
CA LEU A 71 -16.21 -0.69 -14.92
C LEU A 71 -17.35 -1.56 -15.46
N LEU A 72 -18.49 -0.95 -15.78
CA LEU A 72 -19.58 -1.68 -16.42
C LEU A 72 -19.20 -2.13 -17.82
N LYS A 73 -18.61 -1.24 -18.64
CA LYS A 73 -18.21 -1.59 -20.01
C LYS A 73 -17.23 -2.74 -20.05
N GLU A 74 -16.23 -2.75 -19.17
CA GLU A 74 -15.31 -3.87 -19.05
C GLU A 74 -16.00 -5.12 -18.51
N GLY A 75 -16.85 -4.99 -17.48
CA GLY A 75 -17.63 -6.13 -16.97
C GLY A 75 -18.51 -6.80 -18.03
N TYR A 76 -19.15 -6.04 -18.91
CA TYR A 76 -19.95 -6.62 -20.00
C TYR A 76 -19.11 -7.40 -21.02
N LYS A 77 -17.83 -7.04 -21.19
CA LYS A 77 -16.90 -7.70 -22.10
C LYS A 77 -16.22 -8.92 -21.48
N THR A 78 -15.74 -8.79 -20.25
CA THR A 78 -14.88 -9.80 -19.61
C THR A 78 -15.65 -10.84 -18.82
N LEU A 79 -16.82 -10.49 -18.26
CA LEU A 79 -17.59 -11.41 -17.44
C LEU A 79 -18.32 -12.44 -18.32
N VAL A 80 -17.99 -13.70 -18.05
CA VAL A 80 -18.52 -14.92 -18.66
C VAL A 80 -19.34 -15.71 -17.64
N VAL A 81 -18.82 -15.91 -16.42
CA VAL A 81 -19.43 -16.75 -15.39
C VAL A 81 -20.28 -15.93 -14.44
N THR A 82 -19.79 -14.76 -14.02
CA THR A 82 -20.51 -13.91 -13.08
C THR A 82 -21.73 -13.24 -13.73
N ASP A 83 -22.87 -13.26 -13.05
CA ASP A 83 -24.08 -12.57 -13.47
C ASP A 83 -23.85 -11.06 -13.65
N LYS A 84 -24.00 -10.59 -14.89
CA LYS A 84 -23.76 -9.19 -15.27
C LYS A 84 -24.68 -8.21 -14.52
N ASP A 85 -25.93 -8.61 -14.27
CA ASP A 85 -26.88 -7.81 -13.49
C ASP A 85 -26.53 -7.74 -12.01
N TYR A 86 -26.01 -8.82 -11.44
CA TYR A 86 -25.50 -8.81 -10.08
C TYR A 86 -24.27 -7.90 -9.97
N TYR A 87 -23.31 -8.03 -10.89
CA TYR A 87 -22.13 -7.17 -10.95
C TYR A 87 -22.52 -5.69 -11.04
N ARG A 88 -23.42 -5.32 -11.96
CA ARG A 88 -23.92 -3.95 -12.11
C ARG A 88 -24.52 -3.41 -10.81
N ARG A 89 -25.38 -4.19 -10.15
CA ARG A 89 -26.00 -3.81 -8.86
C ARG A 89 -24.95 -3.64 -7.76
N LYS A 90 -23.94 -4.51 -7.72
CA LYS A 90 -22.86 -4.42 -6.74
C LYS A 90 -21.99 -3.19 -6.95
N VAL A 91 -21.55 -2.91 -8.18
CA VAL A 91 -20.77 -1.69 -8.47
C VAL A 91 -21.58 -0.44 -8.11
N ARG A 92 -22.88 -0.42 -8.44
CA ARG A 92 -23.79 0.67 -8.07
C ARG A 92 -23.88 0.86 -6.56
N TYR A 93 -24.05 -0.23 -5.81
CA TYR A 93 -24.11 -0.20 -4.35
C TYR A 93 -22.85 0.38 -3.73
N GLU A 94 -21.66 -0.02 -4.18
CA GLU A 94 -20.40 0.51 -3.64
C GLU A 94 -20.26 2.03 -3.89
N LEU A 95 -20.70 2.51 -5.04
CA LEU A 95 -20.63 3.93 -5.39
C LEU A 95 -21.73 4.77 -4.74
N GLU A 96 -22.92 4.22 -4.50
CA GLU A 96 -24.04 4.97 -3.90
C GLU A 96 -24.07 4.90 -2.38
N VAL A 97 -23.65 3.77 -1.79
CA VAL A 97 -23.77 3.50 -0.35
C VAL A 97 -22.42 3.60 0.33
N THR A 98 -21.46 2.75 -0.05
CA THR A 98 -20.16 2.66 0.62
C THR A 98 -19.39 3.98 0.52
N SER A 99 -19.42 4.64 -0.64
CA SER A 99 -18.78 5.94 -0.82
C SER A 99 -19.36 7.04 0.08
N ARG A 100 -20.66 6.98 0.40
CA ARG A 100 -21.33 7.98 1.25
C ARG A 100 -21.09 7.73 2.74
N GLN A 101 -20.94 6.45 3.12
CA GLN A 101 -20.66 6.06 4.50
C GLN A 101 -19.19 6.27 4.90
N THR A 102 -18.28 6.20 3.92
CA THR A 102 -16.84 6.29 4.16
C THR A 102 -16.32 7.72 4.04
N SER A 103 -15.13 7.96 4.59
CA SER A 103 -14.48 9.27 4.57
C SER A 103 -13.94 9.62 3.17
N SER A 104 -13.69 10.91 2.93
CA SER A 104 -13.14 11.43 1.67
C SER A 104 -11.85 10.74 1.22
N ARG A 105 -10.94 10.48 2.17
CA ARG A 105 -9.70 9.73 1.94
C ARG A 105 -9.97 8.31 1.45
N VAL A 106 -10.93 7.62 2.06
CA VAL A 106 -11.29 6.26 1.65
C VAL A 106 -11.95 6.26 0.27
N ARG A 107 -12.76 7.27 -0.05
CA ARG A 107 -13.32 7.44 -1.40
C ARG A 107 -12.21 7.59 -2.46
N GLY A 108 -11.16 8.35 -2.18
CA GLY A 108 -9.99 8.46 -3.06
C GLY A 108 -9.31 7.10 -3.28
N ILE A 109 -9.10 6.34 -2.21
CA ILE A 109 -8.51 4.99 -2.29
C ILE A 109 -9.42 4.03 -3.08
N MET A 110 -10.73 4.08 -2.86
CA MET A 110 -11.70 3.27 -3.62
C MET A 110 -11.69 3.62 -5.11
N PHE A 111 -11.53 4.90 -5.44
CA PHE A 111 -11.44 5.39 -6.81
C PHE A 111 -10.17 4.87 -7.51
N GLU A 112 -9.01 5.02 -6.88
CA GLU A 112 -7.74 4.46 -7.36
C GLU A 112 -7.80 2.94 -7.52
N LYS A 113 -8.43 2.24 -6.56
CA LYS A 113 -8.67 0.79 -6.65
C LYS A 113 -9.55 0.45 -7.86
N GLY A 114 -10.58 1.24 -8.14
CA GLY A 114 -11.41 1.03 -9.33
C GLY A 114 -10.63 1.18 -10.63
N HIS A 115 -9.71 2.15 -10.70
CA HIS A 115 -8.79 2.29 -11.83
C HIS A 115 -7.85 1.09 -11.96
N TRP A 116 -7.26 0.65 -10.85
CA TRP A 116 -6.44 -0.56 -10.81
C TRP A 116 -7.22 -1.80 -11.28
N MET A 117 -8.50 -1.93 -10.90
CA MET A 117 -9.35 -3.01 -11.39
C MET A 117 -9.54 -2.96 -12.91
N LEU A 118 -9.68 -1.78 -13.51
CA LEU A 118 -9.80 -1.66 -14.98
C LEU A 118 -8.52 -2.10 -15.69
N GLU A 119 -7.36 -1.75 -15.14
CA GLU A 119 -6.06 -2.11 -15.71
C GLU A 119 -5.75 -3.61 -15.56
N ASN A 120 -6.28 -4.23 -14.50
CA ASN A 120 -5.98 -5.62 -14.12
C ASN A 120 -7.19 -6.56 -14.30
N GLN A 121 -7.96 -6.40 -15.39
CA GLN A 121 -9.05 -7.30 -15.76
C GLN A 121 -10.07 -7.54 -14.62
N LEU A 122 -10.55 -6.45 -14.03
CA LEU A 122 -11.46 -6.39 -12.88
C LEU A 122 -10.94 -7.10 -11.63
N GLY A 123 -9.64 -7.37 -11.52
CA GLY A 123 -9.05 -8.12 -10.42
C GLY A 123 -9.30 -9.62 -10.49
N GLY A 124 -9.51 -10.17 -11.70
CA GLY A 124 -9.73 -11.60 -11.92
C GLY A 124 -11.17 -12.07 -11.75
N ILE A 125 -12.14 -11.15 -11.81
CA ILE A 125 -13.56 -11.52 -11.86
C ILE A 125 -13.87 -12.01 -13.28
N ILE A 126 -14.34 -13.26 -13.37
CA ILE A 126 -14.70 -13.95 -14.62
C ILE A 126 -16.20 -14.21 -14.63
#